data_AF-A0A3B8SXX6-F1
#
_entry.id   AF-A0A3B8SXX6-F1
#
_cell.length_a   1.000
_cell.length_b   1.000
_cell.length_c   1.000
_cell.angle_alpha   90.00
_cell.angle_beta   90.00
_cell.angle_gamma   90.00
#
_symmetry.space_group_name_H-M   'P 1'
#
loop_
_entity.id
_entity.type
_entity.pdbx_description
1 polymer ?
#
loop_
_entity_poly.entity_id
_entity_poly.type
_entity_poly.pdbx_seq_one_letter_code
_entity_poly.pdbx_strand_id
1 'polypeptide(L)' 'TLLGFFVEQQDDEQIQNSLALLADLVEKQIQSRPKYRCIKCGFSGRQVYWLCPACKHWSVVKPIKGLDGE' A
#
# COMPACT_ATOMS: atom_id res chain seq x y z
N THR A 1 -3.35 12.75 4.86
CA THR A 1 -2.27 12.57 3.86
C THR A 1 -1.95 13.92 3.25
N LEU A 2 -0.76 14.09 2.64
CA LEU A 2 -0.39 15.32 1.93
C LEU A 2 -1.45 15.71 0.87
N LEU A 3 -2.01 14.72 0.16
CA LEU A 3 -3.11 14.92 -0.80
C LEU A 3 -4.37 15.53 -0.18
N GLY A 4 -4.75 15.15 1.04
CA GLY A 4 -5.91 15.73 1.74
C GLY A 4 -5.72 17.22 2.03
N PHE A 5 -4.51 17.62 2.43
CA PHE A 5 -4.17 19.03 2.64
C PHE A 5 -4.30 19.85 1.34
N PHE A 6 -3.90 19.30 0.19
CA PHE A 6 -4.06 19.99 -1.10
C PHE A 6 -5.52 20.11 -1.56
N VAL A 7 -6.39 19.17 -1.19
CA VAL A 7 -7.83 19.28 -1.46
C VAL A 7 -8.43 20.49 -0.72
N GLU A 8 -8.05 20.69 0.54
CA GLU A 8 -8.56 21.80 1.39
C GLU A 8 -8.10 23.18 0.93
N GLN A 9 -6.96 23.29 0.24
CA GLN A 9 -6.38 24.56 -0.21
C GLN A 9 -6.91 25.06 -1.56
N GLN A 10 -7.72 24.28 -2.28
CA GLN A 10 -8.21 24.66 -3.61
C GLN A 10 -9.56 25.35 -3.51
N ASP A 11 -9.74 26.50 -4.16
CA ASP A 11 -11.04 27.21 -4.20
C ASP A 11 -11.91 26.80 -5.40
N ASP A 12 -11.32 26.11 -6.39
CA ASP A 12 -12.02 25.64 -7.59
C ASP A 12 -12.68 24.28 -7.34
N GLU A 13 -14.02 24.23 -7.46
CA GLU A 13 -14.84 23.04 -7.21
C GLU A 13 -14.49 21.86 -8.14
N GLN A 14 -14.13 22.13 -9.41
CA GLN A 14 -13.75 21.07 -10.35
C GLN A 14 -12.41 20.45 -9.94
N ILE A 15 -11.45 21.29 -9.54
CA ILE A 15 -10.15 20.83 -9.06
C ILE A 15 -10.31 20.05 -7.74
N GLN A 16 -11.07 20.57 -6.78
CA GLN A 16 -11.36 19.87 -5.51
C GLN A 16 -11.95 18.48 -5.77
N ASN A 17 -12.97 18.36 -6.61
CA ASN A 17 -13.62 17.08 -6.93
C ASN A 17 -12.64 16.09 -7.58
N SER A 18 -11.80 16.58 -8.50
CA SER A 18 -10.78 15.73 -9.15
C SER A 18 -9.72 15.22 -8.16
N LEU A 19 -9.28 16.07 -7.22
CA LEU A 19 -8.31 15.71 -6.19
C LEU A 19 -8.91 14.78 -5.14
N ALA A 20 -10.17 14.98 -4.76
CA ALA A 20 -10.88 14.08 -3.85
C ALA A 20 -11.01 12.67 -4.44
N LEU A 21 -11.32 12.56 -5.73
CA LEU A 21 -11.32 11.26 -6.43
C LEU A 21 -9.92 10.63 -6.43
N LEU A 22 -8.88 11.40 -6.74
CA LEU A 22 -7.50 10.91 -6.70
C LEU A 22 -7.10 10.44 -5.30
N ALA A 23 -7.51 11.17 -4.25
CA ALA A 23 -7.24 10.80 -2.87
C ALA A 23 -7.91 9.47 -2.50
N ASP A 24 -9.17 9.26 -2.86
CA ASP A 24 -9.89 7.98 -2.65
C ASP A 24 -9.21 6.82 -3.39
N LEU A 25 -8.78 7.02 -4.64
CA LEU A 25 -8.07 6.01 -5.41
C LEU A 25 -6.73 5.65 -4.77
N VAL A 26 -5.97 6.64 -4.30
CA VAL A 26 -4.70 6.44 -3.60
C VAL A 26 -4.91 5.69 -2.29
N GLU A 27 -5.93 6.05 -1.52
CA GLU A 27 -6.25 5.38 -0.26
C GLU A 27 -6.62 3.91 -0.46
N LYS A 28 -7.51 3.63 -1.41
CA LYS A 28 -7.86 2.26 -1.80
C LYS A 28 -6.64 1.48 -2.26
N GLN A 29 -5.73 2.11 -2.99
CA GLN A 29 -4.50 1.48 -3.42
C GLN A 29 -3.55 1.20 -2.26
N ILE A 30 -3.43 2.09 -1.28
CA ILE A 30 -2.63 1.86 -0.06
C ILE A 30 -3.21 0.67 0.73
N GLN A 31 -4.52 0.62 0.92
CA GLN A 31 -5.22 -0.48 1.59
C GLN A 31 -5.04 -1.82 0.85
N SER A 32 -4.83 -1.77 -0.47
CA SER A 32 -4.67 -2.97 -1.29
C SER A 32 -3.29 -3.62 -1.15
N ARG A 33 -2.27 -2.85 -0.73
CA ARG A 33 -0.85 -3.26 -0.74
C ARG A 33 -0.57 -4.47 0.15
N PRO A 34 0.30 -5.40 -0.29
CA PRO A 34 0.79 -6.47 0.57
C PRO A 34 1.68 -5.89 1.69
N LYS A 35 1.61 -6.49 2.87
CA LYS A 35 2.43 -6.12 4.03
C LYS A 35 3.70 -6.96 4.16
N TYR A 36 3.69 -8.15 3.58
CA TYR A 36 4.76 -9.12 3.68
C TYR A 36 5.18 -9.60 2.30
N ARG A 37 6.47 -9.89 2.14
CA ARG A 37 7.06 -10.46 0.92
C ARG A 37 8.06 -11.56 1.27
N CYS A 38 8.02 -12.63 0.50
CA CYS A 38 9.01 -13.69 0.53
C CYS A 38 10.30 -13.19 -0.14
N ILE A 39 11.40 -13.14 0.61
CA ILE A 39 12.71 -12.72 0.09
C ILE A 39 13.33 -13.72 -0.88
N LYS A 40 12.80 -14.95 -0.96
CA LYS A 40 13.32 -16.01 -1.84
C LYS A 40 12.63 -16.08 -3.20
N CYS A 41 11.31 -15.85 -3.26
CA CYS A 41 10.53 -16.03 -4.50
C CYS A 41 9.59 -14.88 -4.84
N GLY A 42 9.50 -13.84 -4.00
CA GLY A 42 8.66 -12.67 -4.27
C GLY A 42 7.18 -12.81 -3.91
N PHE A 43 6.71 -13.99 -3.48
CA PHE A 43 5.33 -14.16 -2.96
C PHE A 43 5.00 -13.07 -1.96
N SER A 44 3.90 -12.35 -2.18
CA SER A 44 3.48 -11.21 -1.35
C SER A 44 2.10 -11.47 -0.75
N GLY A 45 1.90 -11.07 0.50
CA GLY A 45 0.66 -11.32 1.24
C GLY A 45 0.41 -10.25 2.31
N ARG A 46 -0.80 -10.25 2.89
CA ARG A 46 -1.19 -9.28 3.93
C ARG A 46 -0.96 -9.77 5.37
N GLN A 47 -0.70 -11.05 5.55
CA GLN A 47 -0.42 -11.69 6.84
C GLN A 47 0.94 -12.39 6.84
N VAL A 48 1.43 -12.72 8.03
CA VAL A 48 2.64 -13.52 8.19
C VAL A 48 2.36 -14.96 7.77
N TYR A 49 3.25 -15.51 6.95
CA TYR A 49 3.27 -16.93 6.64
C TYR A 49 4.61 -17.51 7.06
N TRP A 50 4.59 -18.38 8.08
CA TRP A 50 5.79 -19.06 8.55
C TRP A 50 6.43 -19.93 7.46
N LEU A 51 5.60 -20.66 6.72
CA LEU A 51 5.97 -21.39 5.50
C LEU A 51 5.45 -20.63 4.29
N CYS A 52 6.34 -20.27 3.36
CA CYS A 52 5.94 -19.57 2.14
C CYS A 52 5.02 -20.46 1.27
N PRO A 53 3.79 -20.02 0.92
CA PRO A 53 2.85 -20.81 0.12
C PRO A 53 3.36 -21.18 -1.28
N ALA A 54 4.19 -20.31 -1.88
CA ALA A 54 4.72 -20.50 -3.23
C ALA A 54 5.97 -21.41 -3.25
N CYS A 55 7.03 -21.04 -2.53
CA CYS A 55 8.31 -21.76 -2.61
C CYS A 55 8.54 -22.78 -1.48
N LYS A 56 7.61 -22.94 -0.53
CA LYS A 56 7.67 -23.91 0.58
C LYS A 56 8.92 -23.79 1.48
N HIS A 57 9.47 -22.58 1.61
CA HIS A 57 10.56 -22.30 2.56
C HIS A 57 10.03 -21.67 3.84
N TRP A 58 10.64 -22.05 4.96
CA TRP A 58 10.33 -21.49 6.28
C TRP A 58 11.04 -20.15 6.50
N SER A 59 10.41 -19.25 7.27
CA SER A 59 11.03 -18.03 7.81
C SER A 59 11.56 -17.03 6.78
N VAL A 60 11.15 -17.15 5.51
CA VAL A 60 11.56 -16.27 4.39
C VAL A 60 10.56 -15.15 4.07
N VAL A 61 9.35 -15.18 4.63
CA VAL A 61 8.34 -14.13 4.46
C VAL A 61 8.60 -13.04 5.50
N LYS A 62 8.96 -11.83 5.05
CA LYS A 62 9.35 -10.70 5.89
C LYS A 62 8.47 -9.48 5.62
N PRO A 63 8.30 -8.56 6.59
CA PRO A 63 7.64 -7.28 6.34
C PRO A 63 8.32 -6.54 5.18
N ILE A 64 7.54 -5.91 4.31
CA ILE A 64 8.06 -5.04 3.26
C ILE A 64 8.48 -3.72 3.93
N LYS A 65 9.75 -3.33 3.77
CA LYS A 65 10.28 -2.05 4.26
C LYS A 65 10.35 -1.02 3.13
N GLY A 66 10.07 0.25 3.40
CA GLY A 66 10.16 1.34 2.41
C GLY A 66 8.97 2.28 2.48
N LEU A 67 8.63 2.93 1.34
CA LEU A 67 7.83 4.15 1.25
C LEU A 67 6.48 4.21 2.00
N ASP A 68 5.89 3.10 2.45
CA ASP A 68 4.79 3.06 3.44
C ASP A 68 4.82 1.74 4.26
N GLY A 69 6.02 1.30 4.65
CA GLY A 69 6.28 0.09 5.43
C GLY A 69 7.37 0.33 6.46
N GLU A 70 7.06 1.15 7.46
CA GLU A 70 7.81 1.25 8.71
C GLU A 70 7.66 -0.03 9.57
#